data_AF-A0A2E1KTT8-F1
#
_entry.id   AF-A0A2E1KTT8-F1
#
_cell.length_a   1.000
_cell.length_b   1.000
_cell.length_c   1.000
_cell.angle_alpha   90.00
_cell.angle_beta   90.00
_cell.angle_gamma   90.00
#
_symmetry.space_group_name_H-M   'P 1'
#
loop_
_entity.id
_entity.type
_entity.pdbx_description
1 polymer ?
#
loop_
_entity_poly.entity_id
_entity_poly.type
_entity_poly.pdbx_seq_one_letter_code
_entity_poly.pdbx_strand_id
1 'polypeptide(L)'
;MPRSKEQILAEARAMFQRELESFVPERVFDSHFEIWDAGAQLESGVGVSIPTRWEDLRPGLEVLHPGRRFGAALIPFSYNAEWVPVTNEWSARQADLSDGACCSYFFVRPDDDPEWVRQEVRRLGAVGYKSYHTYASRQPTFQAEIPEYMPERLVEVAHQEEWVINMHLVKSAAVADPSNIHWIRHYCQKYPGITLVLSHSARGFQPEHNLAGLPQLADLENLYFDSSVNCEPTAHQAVIRMMGHDRLLYGTDYPCSHVLGKYLAVGDSFIVLEESDPVWEAAYAEITPALVGMEHLRSLKWACWGLGCSDAQVEAIFWDNAQRVFGRFLSSGAGV
;
A
#
# COMPACT_ATOMS: atom_id res chain seq x y z
N MET A 1 19.53 18.49 -18.16
CA MET A 1 18.20 18.58 -18.79
C MET A 1 17.31 17.54 -18.15
N PRO A 2 16.02 17.80 -17.90
CA PRO A 2 15.12 16.79 -17.36
C PRO A 2 15.08 15.57 -18.29
N ARG A 3 15.06 14.36 -17.72
CA ARG A 3 15.00 13.10 -18.47
C ARG A 3 13.66 12.99 -19.20
N SER A 4 13.67 12.45 -20.41
CA SER A 4 12.42 12.14 -21.12
C SER A 4 11.73 10.93 -20.49
N LYS A 5 10.42 10.81 -20.71
CA LYS A 5 9.63 9.64 -20.29
C LYS A 5 10.24 8.33 -20.79
N GLU A 6 10.68 8.30 -22.05
CA GLU A 6 11.28 7.11 -22.68
C GLU A 6 12.60 6.73 -22.00
N GLN A 7 13.41 7.70 -21.60
CA GLN A 7 14.66 7.47 -20.86
C GLN A 7 14.37 6.83 -19.50
N ILE A 8 13.44 7.40 -18.74
CA ILE A 8 13.04 6.88 -17.41
C ILE A 8 12.54 5.43 -17.52
N LEU A 9 11.69 5.14 -18.51
CA LEU A 9 11.17 3.79 -18.72
C LEU A 9 12.26 2.79 -19.14
N ALA A 10 13.21 3.21 -19.97
CA ALA A 10 14.35 2.37 -20.35
C ALA A 10 15.27 2.07 -19.16
N GLU A 11 15.55 3.07 -18.33
CA GLU A 11 16.34 2.93 -17.11
C GLU A 11 15.67 2.00 -16.09
N ALA A 12 14.37 2.18 -15.86
CA ALA A 12 13.58 1.31 -14.99
C ALA A 12 13.61 -0.15 -15.47
N ARG A 13 13.42 -0.38 -16.78
CA ARG A 13 13.50 -1.73 -17.38
C ARG A 13 14.90 -2.34 -17.21
N ALA A 14 15.96 -1.57 -17.45
CA ALA A 14 17.33 -2.03 -17.30
C ALA A 14 17.67 -2.37 -15.84
N MET A 15 17.18 -1.57 -14.89
CA MET A 15 17.31 -1.85 -13.46
C MET A 15 16.57 -3.14 -13.08
N PHE A 16 15.32 -3.31 -13.53
CA PHE A 16 14.55 -4.52 -13.25
C PHE A 16 15.26 -5.77 -13.74
N GLN A 17 15.70 -5.79 -15.01
CA GLN A 17 16.41 -6.93 -15.59
C GLN A 17 17.71 -7.27 -14.84
N ARG A 18 18.47 -6.24 -14.45
CA ARG A 18 19.75 -6.43 -13.75
C ARG A 18 19.58 -6.89 -12.31
N GLU A 19 18.58 -6.37 -11.60
CA GLU A 19 18.52 -6.46 -10.14
C GLU A 19 17.30 -7.19 -9.59
N LEU A 20 16.16 -7.17 -10.27
CA LEU A 20 14.87 -7.57 -9.70
C LEU A 20 14.24 -8.77 -10.40
N GLU A 21 14.61 -9.06 -11.65
CA GLU A 21 13.98 -10.10 -12.47
C GLU A 21 14.00 -11.49 -11.82
N SER A 22 15.11 -11.88 -11.17
CA SER A 22 15.23 -13.16 -10.48
C SER A 22 14.63 -13.16 -9.07
N PHE A 23 14.24 -11.99 -8.55
CA PHE A 23 13.65 -11.85 -7.22
C PHE A 23 12.13 -11.75 -7.27
N VAL A 24 11.58 -10.98 -8.22
CA VAL A 24 10.14 -10.79 -8.37
C VAL A 24 9.54 -12.02 -9.07
N PRO A 25 8.60 -12.74 -8.42
CA PRO A 25 8.04 -13.97 -8.97
C PRO A 25 7.14 -13.71 -10.19
N GLU A 26 6.74 -14.79 -10.86
CA GLU A 26 5.89 -14.71 -12.06
C GLU A 26 4.50 -14.10 -11.80
N ARG A 27 4.00 -14.23 -10.57
CA ARG A 27 2.69 -13.74 -10.14
C ARG A 27 2.87 -12.68 -9.05
N VAL A 28 2.22 -11.54 -9.23
CA VAL A 28 2.27 -10.42 -8.31
C VAL A 28 0.84 -9.96 -8.03
N PHE A 29 0.50 -9.84 -6.76
CA PHE A 29 -0.72 -9.21 -6.30
C PHE A 29 -0.36 -7.94 -5.54
N ASP A 30 -0.85 -6.82 -6.02
CA ASP A 30 -0.65 -5.52 -5.40
C ASP A 30 -1.77 -5.23 -4.39
N SER A 31 -1.49 -5.39 -3.09
CA SER A 31 -2.47 -5.17 -2.05
C SER A 31 -2.75 -3.69 -1.73
N HIS A 32 -2.04 -2.77 -2.37
CA HIS A 32 -2.13 -1.34 -2.10
C HIS A 32 -2.02 -0.56 -3.43
N PHE A 33 -3.13 -0.48 -4.15
CA PHE A 33 -3.17 0.20 -5.44
C PHE A 33 -4.18 1.35 -5.39
N GLU A 34 -3.76 2.61 -5.29
CA GLU A 34 -4.73 3.71 -5.27
C GLU A 34 -5.32 3.95 -6.66
N ILE A 35 -6.63 4.18 -6.70
CA ILE A 35 -7.34 4.53 -7.92
C ILE A 35 -8.22 5.74 -7.69
N TRP A 36 -8.17 6.65 -8.67
CA TRP A 36 -8.81 7.95 -8.63
C TRP A 36 -9.89 8.01 -9.71
N ASP A 37 -10.72 9.05 -9.72
CA ASP A 37 -11.86 9.13 -10.65
C ASP A 37 -11.45 9.22 -12.14
N ALA A 38 -12.40 8.97 -13.03
CA ALA A 38 -12.17 8.93 -14.49
C ALA A 38 -11.80 10.28 -15.13
N GLY A 39 -12.04 11.40 -14.44
CA GLY A 39 -11.65 12.77 -14.81
C GLY A 39 -10.43 13.29 -14.07
N ALA A 40 -10.01 12.63 -12.99
CA ALA A 40 -8.78 12.92 -12.27
C ALA A 40 -7.58 12.48 -13.10
N GLN A 41 -7.01 13.40 -13.88
CA GLN A 41 -5.62 13.31 -14.28
C GLN A 41 -4.78 13.83 -13.12
N LEU A 42 -4.24 12.91 -12.31
CA LEU A 42 -3.09 13.27 -11.50
C LEU A 42 -1.91 13.42 -12.44
N GLU A 43 -1.49 14.68 -12.62
CA GLU A 43 -0.11 14.94 -12.99
C GLU A 43 0.72 14.52 -11.79
N SER A 44 1.47 13.42 -11.94
CA SER A 44 2.60 13.17 -11.03
C SER A 44 3.50 14.41 -11.03
N GLY A 45 4.31 14.60 -9.99
CA GLY A 45 5.33 15.66 -9.93
C GLY A 45 6.36 15.65 -11.09
N VAL A 46 6.23 14.72 -12.03
CA VAL A 46 7.07 14.50 -13.22
C VAL A 46 6.28 14.52 -14.54
N GLY A 47 5.04 15.03 -14.57
CA GLY A 47 4.26 15.16 -15.81
C GLY A 47 3.79 13.83 -16.42
N VAL A 48 3.83 12.73 -15.66
CA VAL A 48 3.14 11.49 -16.04
C VAL A 48 1.67 11.67 -15.72
N SER A 49 0.84 11.63 -16.77
CA SER A 49 -0.59 11.35 -16.62
C SER A 49 -0.74 9.93 -16.12
N ILE A 50 -1.16 9.81 -14.87
CA ILE A 50 -1.41 8.53 -14.22
C ILE A 50 -2.76 8.03 -14.73
N PRO A 51 -2.80 6.95 -15.52
CA PRO A 51 -4.07 6.38 -15.92
C PRO A 51 -4.88 5.94 -14.71
N THR A 52 -6.20 6.11 -14.78
CA THR A 52 -7.16 5.64 -13.76
C THR A 52 -8.07 4.54 -14.29
N ARG A 53 -7.91 4.14 -15.56
CA ARG A 53 -8.66 3.07 -16.23
C ARG A 53 -7.83 1.80 -16.30
N TRP A 54 -8.40 0.66 -15.96
CA TRP A 54 -7.75 -0.65 -15.97
C TRP A 54 -6.97 -0.94 -17.26
N GLU A 55 -7.55 -0.68 -18.42
CA GLU A 55 -6.91 -0.88 -19.72
C GLU A 55 -5.62 -0.04 -19.89
N ASP A 56 -5.63 1.17 -19.32
CA ASP A 56 -4.50 2.10 -19.35
C ASP A 56 -3.53 1.88 -18.17
N LEU A 57 -3.98 1.23 -17.09
CA LEU A 57 -3.14 0.85 -15.93
C LEU A 57 -2.09 -0.18 -16.32
N ARG A 58 -2.47 -1.15 -17.19
CA ARG A 58 -1.60 -2.26 -17.55
C ARG A 58 -0.23 -1.83 -18.10
N PRO A 59 -0.12 -0.89 -19.07
CA PRO A 59 1.18 -0.34 -19.47
C PRO A 59 1.98 0.30 -18.33
N GLY A 60 1.31 0.97 -17.38
CA GLY A 60 1.96 1.54 -16.20
C GLY A 60 2.50 0.49 -15.24
N LEU A 61 1.77 -0.62 -15.09
CA LEU A 61 2.15 -1.75 -14.24
C LEU A 61 3.34 -2.55 -14.79
N GLU A 62 3.43 -2.68 -16.12
CA GLU A 62 4.57 -3.30 -16.81
C GLU A 62 5.90 -2.56 -16.58
N VAL A 63 5.85 -1.33 -16.07
CA VAL A 63 7.06 -0.59 -15.68
C VAL A 63 7.73 -1.25 -14.49
N LEU A 64 6.97 -1.60 -13.45
CA LEU A 64 7.51 -2.19 -12.21
C LEU A 64 7.58 -3.71 -12.26
N HIS A 65 6.72 -4.36 -13.05
CA HIS A 65 6.59 -5.83 -13.10
C HIS A 65 6.59 -6.36 -14.54
N PRO A 66 7.61 -6.06 -15.36
CA PRO A 66 7.59 -6.42 -16.78
C PRO A 66 7.39 -7.92 -16.98
N GLY A 67 6.37 -8.28 -17.75
CA GLY A 67 6.03 -9.67 -18.10
C GLY A 67 5.52 -10.53 -16.93
N ARG A 68 5.04 -9.93 -15.84
CA ARG A 68 4.46 -10.67 -14.69
C ARG A 68 2.94 -10.67 -14.75
N ARG A 69 2.31 -11.74 -14.23
CA ARG A 69 0.86 -11.79 -14.07
C ARG A 69 0.48 -10.93 -12.87
N PHE A 70 -0.50 -10.07 -13.05
CA PHE A 70 -0.84 -9.02 -12.10
C PHE A 70 -2.29 -9.14 -11.61
N GLY A 71 -2.47 -9.00 -10.30
CA GLY A 71 -3.74 -8.72 -9.65
C GLY A 71 -3.59 -7.57 -8.65
N ALA A 72 -4.70 -6.98 -8.18
CA ALA A 72 -4.62 -5.89 -7.21
C ALA A 72 -5.86 -5.75 -6.31
N ALA A 73 -5.66 -5.15 -5.14
CA ALA A 73 -6.72 -4.56 -4.34
C ALA A 73 -6.74 -3.05 -4.59
N LEU A 74 -7.73 -2.60 -5.36
CA LEU A 74 -7.91 -1.21 -5.75
C LEU A 74 -8.48 -0.40 -4.58
N ILE A 75 -7.78 0.66 -4.18
CA ILE A 75 -8.14 1.55 -3.09
C ILE A 75 -8.69 2.85 -3.70
N PRO A 76 -10.00 3.08 -3.68
CA PRO A 76 -10.54 4.37 -4.11
C PRO A 76 -10.04 5.47 -3.17
N PHE A 77 -9.57 6.58 -3.73
CA PHE A 77 -9.13 7.72 -2.93
C PHE A 77 -9.55 9.06 -3.55
N SER A 78 -9.90 10.02 -2.71
CA SER A 78 -10.07 11.42 -3.10
C SER A 78 -9.80 12.34 -1.92
N TYR A 79 -9.14 13.48 -2.17
CA TYR A 79 -9.02 14.56 -1.19
C TYR A 79 -10.30 15.39 -1.05
N ASN A 80 -11.22 15.29 -2.02
CA ASN A 80 -12.49 15.99 -1.98
C ASN A 80 -13.61 15.01 -1.64
N ALA A 81 -14.21 15.21 -0.47
CA ALA A 81 -15.29 14.39 0.08
C ALA A 81 -16.49 14.22 -0.87
N GLU A 82 -16.77 15.20 -1.73
CA GLU A 82 -17.88 15.13 -2.69
C GLU A 82 -17.66 14.08 -3.79
N TRP A 83 -16.39 13.75 -4.08
CA TRP A 83 -16.03 12.78 -5.10
C TRP A 83 -15.93 11.34 -4.57
N VAL A 84 -15.89 11.15 -3.25
CA VAL A 84 -15.76 9.81 -2.63
C VAL A 84 -16.77 8.80 -3.20
N PRO A 85 -18.09 9.12 -3.32
CA PRO A 85 -19.05 8.16 -3.89
C PRO A 85 -18.74 7.79 -5.34
N VAL A 86 -18.30 8.76 -6.15
CA VAL A 86 -17.96 8.55 -7.57
C VAL A 86 -16.68 7.71 -7.69
N THR A 87 -15.69 7.93 -6.83
CA THR A 87 -14.46 7.15 -6.83
C THR A 87 -14.69 5.71 -6.36
N ASN A 88 -15.54 5.48 -5.35
CA ASN A 88 -15.91 4.13 -4.91
C ASN A 88 -16.57 3.33 -6.04
N GLU A 89 -17.56 3.94 -6.70
CA GLU A 89 -18.23 3.43 -7.89
C GLU A 89 -17.24 3.14 -9.03
N TRP A 90 -16.28 4.04 -9.24
CA TRP A 90 -15.25 3.86 -10.27
C TRP A 90 -14.33 2.68 -9.97
N SER A 91 -13.80 2.59 -8.74
CA SER A 91 -12.90 1.51 -8.33
C SER A 91 -13.57 0.13 -8.47
N ALA A 92 -14.83 0.00 -8.05
CA ALA A 92 -15.59 -1.24 -8.22
C ALA A 92 -15.74 -1.63 -9.68
N ARG A 93 -16.11 -0.68 -10.56
CA ARG A 93 -16.17 -0.93 -12.01
C ARG A 93 -14.83 -1.35 -12.60
N GLN A 94 -13.72 -0.75 -12.16
CA GLN A 94 -12.39 -1.14 -12.65
C GLN A 94 -12.00 -2.55 -12.18
N ALA A 95 -12.38 -2.93 -10.95
CA ALA A 95 -12.20 -4.29 -10.47
C ALA A 95 -13.02 -5.29 -11.31
N ASP A 96 -14.29 -4.99 -11.64
CA ASP A 96 -15.12 -5.86 -12.48
C ASP A 96 -14.54 -6.08 -13.88
N LEU A 97 -13.95 -5.04 -14.48
CA LEU A 97 -13.30 -5.12 -15.80
C LEU A 97 -12.01 -5.97 -15.80
N SER A 98 -11.48 -6.32 -14.63
CA SER A 98 -10.25 -7.11 -14.50
C SER A 98 -10.45 -8.62 -14.69
N ASP A 99 -11.69 -9.08 -14.90
CA ASP A 99 -12.06 -10.49 -15.04
C ASP A 99 -11.59 -11.34 -13.84
N GLY A 100 -11.73 -10.78 -12.63
CA GLY A 100 -11.38 -11.45 -11.36
C GLY A 100 -9.92 -11.30 -10.92
N ALA A 101 -9.07 -10.61 -11.67
CA ALA A 101 -7.69 -10.34 -11.25
C ALA A 101 -7.60 -9.30 -10.13
N CYS A 102 -8.59 -8.41 -10.02
CA CYS A 102 -8.65 -7.36 -9.02
C CYS A 102 -9.91 -7.44 -8.16
N CYS A 103 -9.80 -6.85 -6.98
CA CYS A 103 -10.91 -6.52 -6.10
C CYS A 103 -10.82 -5.03 -5.72
N SER A 104 -11.85 -4.48 -5.08
CA SER A 104 -11.88 -3.07 -4.65
C SER A 104 -12.16 -2.95 -3.16
N TYR A 105 -11.58 -1.93 -2.53
CA TYR A 105 -12.03 -1.40 -1.25
C TYR A 105 -13.15 -0.38 -1.48
N PHE A 106 -13.84 -0.03 -0.40
CA PHE A 106 -14.72 1.12 -0.33
C PHE A 106 -14.09 2.21 0.55
N PHE A 107 -14.00 3.45 0.09
CA PHE A 107 -13.53 4.54 0.92
C PHE A 107 -14.67 5.04 1.81
N VAL A 108 -14.42 5.12 3.12
CA VAL A 108 -15.36 5.64 4.12
C VAL A 108 -14.88 6.93 4.73
N ARG A 109 -15.81 7.80 5.09
CA ARG A 109 -15.58 8.96 5.94
C ARG A 109 -15.95 8.64 7.39
N PRO A 110 -15.35 9.33 8.38
CA PRO A 110 -15.59 9.02 9.79
C PRO A 110 -17.04 9.25 10.23
N ASP A 111 -17.76 10.14 9.53
CA ASP A 111 -19.15 10.50 9.80
C ASP A 111 -20.19 9.64 9.04
N ASP A 112 -19.77 8.79 8.11
CA ASP A 112 -20.68 7.92 7.35
C ASP A 112 -21.49 6.97 8.27
N ASP A 113 -22.74 6.70 7.90
CA ASP A 113 -23.60 5.75 8.60
C ASP A 113 -23.10 4.30 8.37
N PRO A 114 -22.75 3.53 9.42
CA PRO A 114 -22.22 2.18 9.26
C PRO A 114 -23.15 1.25 8.49
N GLU A 115 -24.46 1.44 8.59
CA GLU A 115 -25.41 0.56 7.93
C GLU A 115 -25.60 0.90 6.44
N TRP A 116 -25.46 2.17 6.09
CA TRP A 116 -25.30 2.60 4.70
C TRP A 116 -23.98 2.07 4.11
N VAL A 117 -22.87 2.15 4.86
CA VAL A 117 -21.58 1.59 4.43
C VAL A 117 -21.70 0.09 4.15
N ARG A 118 -22.36 -0.68 5.04
CA ARG A 118 -22.63 -2.11 4.79
C ARG A 118 -23.36 -2.35 3.48
N GLN A 119 -24.43 -1.60 3.23
CA GLN A 119 -25.24 -1.74 2.03
C GLN A 119 -24.41 -1.46 0.78
N GLU A 120 -23.61 -0.40 0.79
CA GLU A 120 -22.80 0.02 -0.36
C GLU A 120 -21.61 -0.91 -0.62
N VAL A 121 -20.90 -1.35 0.43
CA VAL A 121 -19.82 -2.33 0.31
C VAL A 121 -20.34 -3.62 -0.32
N ARG A 122 -21.50 -4.12 0.12
CA ARG A 122 -22.13 -5.31 -0.46
C ARG A 122 -22.60 -5.08 -1.89
N ARG A 123 -23.23 -3.93 -2.17
CA ARG A 123 -23.72 -3.58 -3.52
C ARG A 123 -22.59 -3.51 -4.53
N LEU A 124 -21.44 -2.97 -4.12
CA LEU A 124 -20.25 -2.79 -4.96
C LEU A 124 -19.32 -4.01 -4.96
N GLY A 125 -19.61 -5.05 -4.17
CA GLY A 125 -18.75 -6.22 -4.05
C GLY A 125 -17.35 -5.92 -3.46
N ALA A 126 -17.22 -4.85 -2.68
CA ALA A 126 -15.94 -4.45 -2.11
C ALA A 126 -15.49 -5.38 -0.97
N VAL A 127 -14.18 -5.52 -0.78
CA VAL A 127 -13.56 -6.43 0.22
C VAL A 127 -13.66 -5.94 1.65
N GLY A 128 -14.04 -4.68 1.82
CA GLY A 128 -14.00 -3.94 3.06
C GLY A 128 -13.76 -2.46 2.77
N TYR A 129 -13.05 -1.76 3.67
CA TYR A 129 -12.88 -0.32 3.53
C TYR A 129 -11.47 0.23 3.73
N LYS A 130 -11.25 1.41 3.16
CA LYS A 130 -10.14 2.32 3.47
C LYS A 130 -10.69 3.53 4.21
N SER A 131 -9.95 4.00 5.20
CA SER A 131 -10.17 5.29 5.84
C SER A 131 -8.86 6.10 5.82
N TYR A 132 -8.96 7.42 5.97
CA TYR A 132 -7.77 8.27 5.92
C TYR A 132 -7.85 9.49 6.82
N HIS A 133 -6.72 9.84 7.42
CA HIS A 133 -6.63 10.86 8.47
C HIS A 133 -7.02 12.26 8.02
N THR A 134 -6.95 12.59 6.72
CA THR A 134 -7.37 13.91 6.21
C THR A 134 -8.85 14.19 6.40
N TYR A 135 -9.65 13.15 6.67
CA TYR A 135 -11.07 13.25 6.99
C TYR A 135 -11.34 13.35 8.50
N ALA A 136 -10.32 13.26 9.36
CA ALA A 136 -10.47 13.55 10.78
C ALA A 136 -10.71 15.05 10.99
N SER A 137 -11.53 15.39 12.00
CA SER A 137 -11.79 16.79 12.37
C SER A 137 -10.59 17.48 13.01
N ARG A 138 -9.65 16.72 13.59
CA ARG A 138 -8.47 17.25 14.30
C ARG A 138 -7.48 17.90 13.34
N GLN A 139 -6.87 19.01 13.77
CA GLN A 139 -5.75 19.65 13.08
C GLN A 139 -4.53 19.81 14.01
N PRO A 140 -3.30 19.56 13.55
CA PRO A 140 -2.98 18.93 12.26
C PRO A 140 -3.45 17.47 12.23
N THR A 141 -3.98 17.01 11.10
CA THR A 141 -4.54 15.64 10.96
C THR A 141 -3.50 14.54 11.23
N PHE A 142 -2.20 14.84 11.06
CA PHE A 142 -1.10 13.95 11.45
C PHE A 142 -1.02 13.66 12.95
N GLN A 143 -1.80 14.36 13.79
CA GLN A 143 -1.90 14.10 15.23
C GLN A 143 -3.25 13.47 15.63
N ALA A 144 -4.05 13.04 14.65
CA ALA A 144 -5.31 12.34 14.89
C ALA A 144 -5.08 10.98 15.59
N GLU A 145 -5.99 10.63 16.47
CA GLU A 145 -6.16 9.28 17.00
C GLU A 145 -6.84 8.40 15.95
N ILE A 146 -6.55 7.10 15.98
CA ILE A 146 -7.16 6.12 15.08
C ILE A 146 -8.70 6.23 15.05
N PRO A 147 -9.43 6.33 16.18
CA PRO A 147 -10.89 6.46 16.16
C PRO A 147 -11.44 7.74 15.52
N GLU A 148 -10.62 8.79 15.36
CA GLU A 148 -11.06 10.05 14.74
C GLU A 148 -11.20 9.93 13.22
N TYR A 149 -10.49 9.00 12.59
CA TYR A 149 -10.64 8.69 11.16
C TYR A 149 -11.13 7.27 10.87
N MET A 150 -11.02 6.37 11.84
CA MET A 150 -11.51 4.98 11.78
C MET A 150 -12.36 4.68 13.02
N PRO A 151 -13.56 5.27 13.13
CA PRO A 151 -14.39 5.17 14.32
C PRO A 151 -14.88 3.74 14.55
N GLU A 152 -15.00 3.37 15.82
CA GLU A 152 -15.30 2.01 16.26
C GLU A 152 -16.62 1.46 15.69
N ARG A 153 -17.62 2.31 15.45
CA ARG A 153 -18.90 1.91 14.82
C ARG A 153 -18.75 1.36 13.39
N LEU A 154 -17.74 1.81 12.64
CA LEU A 154 -17.42 1.25 11.32
C LEU A 154 -16.64 -0.06 11.44
N VAL A 155 -15.75 -0.15 12.42
CA VAL A 155 -14.99 -1.37 12.74
C VAL A 155 -15.92 -2.50 13.19
N GLU A 156 -16.97 -2.19 13.96
CA GLU A 156 -17.98 -3.16 14.38
C GLU A 156 -18.74 -3.76 13.19
N VAL A 157 -19.11 -2.95 12.19
CA VAL A 157 -19.72 -3.47 10.96
C VAL A 157 -18.72 -4.31 10.17
N ALA A 158 -17.48 -3.84 10.02
CA ALA A 158 -16.42 -4.60 9.36
C ALA A 158 -16.19 -5.97 10.02
N HIS A 159 -16.26 -6.03 11.36
CA HIS A 159 -16.15 -7.28 12.10
C HIS A 159 -17.24 -8.28 11.72
N GLN A 160 -18.48 -7.82 11.67
CA GLN A 160 -19.66 -8.66 11.38
C GLN A 160 -19.65 -9.17 9.93
N GLU A 161 -19.05 -8.42 9.02
CA GLU A 161 -18.90 -8.78 7.61
C GLU A 161 -17.52 -9.40 7.27
N GLU A 162 -16.68 -9.59 8.28
CA GLU A 162 -15.31 -10.08 8.20
C GLU A 162 -14.38 -9.27 7.26
N TRP A 163 -14.62 -7.97 7.08
CA TRP A 163 -13.94 -7.16 6.09
C TRP A 163 -12.43 -6.99 6.29
N VAL A 164 -11.75 -6.68 5.18
CA VAL A 164 -10.38 -6.17 5.19
C VAL A 164 -10.41 -4.65 5.34
N ILE A 165 -9.68 -4.12 6.32
CA ILE A 165 -9.50 -2.69 6.52
C ILE A 165 -8.06 -2.31 6.18
N ASN A 166 -7.86 -1.46 5.18
CA ASN A 166 -6.55 -0.86 4.94
C ASN A 166 -6.45 0.46 5.73
N MET A 167 -5.39 0.62 6.53
CA MET A 167 -5.21 1.78 7.41
C MET A 167 -3.82 2.38 7.30
N HIS A 168 -3.77 3.67 7.00
CA HIS A 168 -2.56 4.49 7.11
C HIS A 168 -2.42 5.05 8.53
N LEU A 169 -1.28 4.83 9.18
CA LEU A 169 -0.99 5.39 10.51
C LEU A 169 -0.57 6.85 10.44
N VAL A 170 -0.80 7.60 11.52
CA VAL A 170 -0.24 8.95 11.70
C VAL A 170 0.61 8.99 12.98
N LYS A 171 0.90 10.20 13.47
CA LYS A 171 1.82 10.50 14.59
C LYS A 171 3.28 10.27 14.22
N SER A 172 4.18 11.00 14.88
CA SER A 172 5.61 11.00 14.51
C SER A 172 6.24 9.63 14.66
N ALA A 173 5.94 8.92 15.76
CA ALA A 173 6.47 7.60 16.08
C ALA A 173 5.75 6.44 15.36
N ALA A 174 4.80 6.72 14.45
CA ALA A 174 4.10 5.70 13.64
C ALA A 174 3.60 4.53 14.51
N VAL A 175 3.94 3.28 14.17
CA VAL A 175 3.54 2.08 14.92
C VAL A 175 4.09 2.00 16.35
N ALA A 176 5.15 2.76 16.69
CA ALA A 176 5.67 2.83 18.05
C ALA A 176 4.89 3.82 18.95
N ASP A 177 3.99 4.63 18.38
CA ASP A 177 3.21 5.55 19.19
C ASP A 177 2.29 4.77 20.16
N PRO A 178 2.33 5.06 21.48
CA PRO A 178 1.53 4.34 22.46
C PRO A 178 0.02 4.35 22.19
N SER A 179 -0.50 5.44 21.60
CA SER A 179 -1.91 5.52 21.25
C SER A 179 -2.24 4.64 20.04
N ASN A 180 -1.37 4.62 19.03
CA ASN A 180 -1.54 3.72 17.88
C ASN A 180 -1.52 2.25 18.35
N ILE A 181 -0.55 1.86 19.19
CA ILE A 181 -0.49 0.51 19.77
C ILE A 181 -1.78 0.17 20.53
N HIS A 182 -2.25 1.09 21.38
CA HIS A 182 -3.48 0.90 22.14
C HIS A 182 -4.68 0.61 21.24
N TRP A 183 -4.92 1.43 20.22
CA TRP A 183 -6.08 1.29 19.35
C TRP A 183 -5.98 0.12 18.36
N ILE A 184 -4.79 -0.19 17.85
CA ILE A 184 -4.58 -1.39 17.02
C ILE A 184 -4.92 -2.63 17.84
N ARG A 185 -4.38 -2.74 19.07
CA ARG A 185 -4.71 -3.87 19.96
C ARG A 185 -6.19 -3.91 20.30
N HIS A 186 -6.79 -2.79 20.69
CA HIS A 186 -8.21 -2.70 21.01
C HIS A 186 -9.07 -3.22 19.86
N TYR A 187 -8.83 -2.76 18.63
CA TYR A 187 -9.60 -3.20 17.48
C TYR A 187 -9.35 -4.66 17.11
N CYS A 188 -8.10 -5.10 16.99
CA CYS A 188 -7.79 -6.48 16.65
C CYS A 188 -8.35 -7.49 17.68
N GLN A 189 -8.29 -7.17 18.98
CA GLN A 189 -8.77 -8.05 20.05
C GLN A 189 -10.29 -8.03 20.23
N LYS A 190 -10.92 -6.86 20.14
CA LYS A 190 -12.36 -6.71 20.33
C LYS A 190 -13.15 -7.16 19.09
N TYR A 191 -12.56 -7.01 17.91
CA TYR A 191 -13.19 -7.28 16.62
C TYR A 191 -12.38 -8.30 15.80
N PRO A 192 -12.26 -9.55 16.28
CA PRO A 192 -11.36 -10.55 15.68
C PRO A 192 -11.72 -10.93 14.23
N GLY A 193 -12.95 -10.63 13.78
CA GLY A 193 -13.39 -10.89 12.41
C GLY A 193 -12.85 -9.90 11.38
N ILE A 194 -12.34 -8.72 11.77
CA ILE A 194 -11.67 -7.83 10.80
C ILE A 194 -10.32 -8.43 10.41
N THR A 195 -9.86 -8.15 9.20
CA THR A 195 -8.43 -8.22 8.86
C THR A 195 -7.90 -6.78 8.74
N LEU A 196 -6.98 -6.38 9.61
CA LEU A 196 -6.41 -5.03 9.61
C LEU A 196 -5.07 -5.04 8.87
N VAL A 197 -4.96 -4.27 7.79
CA VAL A 197 -3.72 -4.09 7.01
C VAL A 197 -3.14 -2.71 7.32
N LEU A 198 -1.96 -2.66 7.94
CA LEU A 198 -1.24 -1.41 8.17
C LEU A 198 -0.37 -1.04 6.97
N SER A 199 -0.62 0.13 6.39
CA SER A 199 0.06 0.59 5.18
C SER A 199 1.54 0.89 5.38
N HIS A 200 2.34 0.72 4.32
CA HIS A 200 3.74 1.15 4.22
C HIS A 200 4.65 0.60 5.33
N SER A 201 4.51 -0.69 5.62
CA SER A 201 5.15 -1.39 6.74
C SER A 201 4.83 -0.73 8.08
N ALA A 202 3.53 -0.47 8.31
CA ALA A 202 3.03 0.29 9.45
C ALA A 202 3.62 1.71 9.56
N ARG A 203 3.68 2.42 8.42
CA ARG A 203 4.35 3.72 8.25
C ARG A 203 5.80 3.67 8.78
N GLY A 204 6.46 2.56 8.50
CA GLY A 204 7.80 2.21 8.95
C GLY A 204 8.92 2.92 8.21
N PHE A 205 8.69 4.14 7.72
CA PHE A 205 9.70 4.88 6.95
C PHE A 205 10.91 5.28 7.81
N GLN A 206 10.75 5.28 9.14
CA GLN A 206 11.85 5.19 10.10
C GLN A 206 11.78 3.81 10.78
N PRO A 207 12.64 2.85 10.38
CA PRO A 207 12.66 1.49 10.93
C PRO A 207 12.78 1.36 12.46
N GLU A 208 13.36 2.34 13.16
CA GLU A 208 13.40 2.34 14.64
C GLU A 208 11.98 2.26 15.24
N HIS A 209 11.00 2.90 14.60
CA HIS A 209 9.60 2.85 15.03
C HIS A 209 9.01 1.44 14.84
N ASN A 210 9.40 0.71 13.78
CA ASN A 210 9.00 -0.70 13.65
C ASN A 210 9.61 -1.57 14.76
N LEU A 211 10.90 -1.41 15.01
CA LEU A 211 11.63 -2.21 15.99
C LEU A 211 11.07 -2.02 17.41
N ALA A 212 10.58 -0.82 17.74
CA ALA A 212 9.97 -0.52 19.03
C ALA A 212 8.48 -0.92 19.11
N GLY A 213 7.71 -0.72 18.04
CA GLY A 213 6.25 -0.90 18.03
C GLY A 213 5.80 -2.33 17.76
N LEU A 214 6.36 -3.00 16.73
CA LEU A 214 5.89 -4.30 16.26
C LEU A 214 5.93 -5.42 17.31
N PRO A 215 6.94 -5.53 18.21
CA PRO A 215 6.94 -6.56 19.25
C PRO A 215 5.71 -6.54 20.16
N GLN A 216 5.04 -5.39 20.29
CA GLN A 216 3.85 -5.21 21.11
C GLN A 216 2.55 -5.63 20.40
N LEU A 217 2.64 -6.05 19.13
CA LEU A 217 1.51 -6.41 18.28
C LEU A 217 1.62 -7.86 17.74
N ALA A 218 2.70 -8.58 18.05
CA ALA A 218 3.03 -9.89 17.47
C ALA A 218 2.01 -11.00 17.75
N ASP A 219 1.19 -10.85 18.80
CA ASP A 219 0.12 -11.78 19.19
C ASP A 219 -1.19 -11.57 18.40
N LEU A 220 -1.28 -10.53 17.56
CA LEU A 220 -2.50 -10.20 16.83
C LEU A 220 -2.60 -10.98 15.50
N GLU A 221 -3.36 -12.07 15.51
CA GLU A 221 -3.49 -12.99 14.36
C GLU A 221 -4.23 -12.40 13.15
N ASN A 222 -4.94 -11.29 13.31
CA ASN A 222 -5.68 -10.62 12.24
C ASN A 222 -5.02 -9.32 11.78
N LEU A 223 -3.75 -9.10 12.14
CA LEU A 223 -2.94 -7.96 11.73
C LEU A 223 -2.00 -8.33 10.57
N TYR A 224 -2.04 -7.54 9.52
CA TYR A 224 -1.22 -7.64 8.32
C TYR A 224 -0.58 -6.28 8.01
N PHE A 225 0.38 -6.29 7.09
CA PHE A 225 1.15 -5.12 6.69
C PHE A 225 1.30 -5.14 5.18
N ASP A 226 1.17 -4.01 4.50
CA ASP A 226 1.62 -3.90 3.11
C ASP A 226 2.98 -3.19 3.05
N SER A 227 3.80 -3.51 2.05
CA SER A 227 5.18 -3.00 1.94
C SER A 227 5.29 -1.64 1.23
N SER A 228 4.17 -1.08 0.76
CA SER A 228 4.17 -0.13 -0.36
C SER A 228 4.97 1.15 -0.12
N VAL A 229 5.64 1.64 -1.18
CA VAL A 229 6.56 2.80 -1.27
C VAL A 229 7.68 2.87 -0.22
N ASN A 230 7.74 1.95 0.73
CA ASN A 230 8.76 1.97 1.77
C ASN A 230 10.08 1.45 1.20
N CYS A 231 11.05 2.35 1.03
CA CYS A 231 12.37 2.03 0.48
C CYS A 231 13.39 1.62 1.56
N GLU A 232 12.98 1.40 2.81
CA GLU A 232 13.85 1.01 3.92
C GLU A 232 13.84 -0.52 4.13
N PRO A 233 14.93 -1.25 3.81
CA PRO A 233 14.99 -2.70 3.99
C PRO A 233 14.75 -3.12 5.44
N THR A 234 15.22 -2.33 6.40
CA THR A 234 15.10 -2.63 7.82
C THR A 234 13.64 -2.62 8.29
N ALA A 235 12.77 -1.82 7.67
CA ALA A 235 11.34 -1.82 7.98
C ALA A 235 10.70 -3.16 7.58
N HIS A 236 10.94 -3.62 6.35
CA HIS A 236 10.50 -4.92 5.86
C HIS A 236 11.08 -6.06 6.69
N GLN A 237 12.37 -5.99 7.05
CA GLN A 237 13.01 -6.99 7.91
C GLN A 237 12.36 -7.06 9.29
N ALA A 238 12.01 -5.92 9.89
CA ALA A 238 11.33 -5.87 11.17
C ALA A 238 9.97 -6.58 11.10
N VAL A 239 9.17 -6.30 10.06
CA VAL A 239 7.89 -7.00 9.84
C VAL A 239 8.10 -8.49 9.66
N ILE A 240 8.94 -8.92 8.72
CA ILE A 240 9.16 -10.35 8.42
C ILE A 240 9.66 -11.11 9.65
N ARG A 241 10.59 -10.52 10.42
CA ARG A 241 11.22 -11.16 11.58
C ARG A 241 10.30 -11.22 12.80
N MET A 242 9.51 -10.18 13.05
CA MET A 242 8.71 -10.05 14.27
C MET A 242 7.28 -10.55 14.09
N MET A 243 6.71 -10.34 12.90
CA MET A 243 5.32 -10.66 12.57
C MET A 243 5.20 -11.92 11.71
N GLY A 244 6.26 -12.27 10.98
CA GLY A 244 6.28 -13.37 10.02
C GLY A 244 6.14 -12.91 8.58
N HIS A 245 6.83 -13.60 7.67
CA HIS A 245 6.72 -13.36 6.22
C HIS A 245 5.29 -13.53 5.69
N ASP A 246 4.46 -14.32 6.37
CA ASP A 246 3.08 -14.64 6.06
C ASP A 246 2.09 -13.50 6.39
N ARG A 247 2.58 -12.45 7.07
CA ARG A 247 1.84 -11.22 7.42
C ARG A 247 2.20 -10.00 6.58
N LEU A 248 3.23 -10.10 5.72
CA LEU A 248 3.64 -9.02 4.83
C LEU A 248 3.05 -9.22 3.43
N LEU A 249 2.34 -8.21 2.95
CA LEU A 249 1.76 -8.13 1.61
C LEU A 249 2.62 -7.23 0.73
N TYR A 250 2.84 -7.63 -0.51
CA TYR A 250 3.35 -6.72 -1.52
C TYR A 250 2.29 -5.70 -1.92
N GLY A 251 2.67 -4.44 -2.08
CA GLY A 251 1.81 -3.41 -2.64
C GLY A 251 2.66 -2.28 -3.20
N THR A 252 2.20 -1.57 -4.23
CA THR A 252 3.01 -0.52 -4.87
C THR A 252 2.76 0.85 -4.29
N ASP A 253 1.53 1.13 -3.83
CA ASP A 253 1.01 2.47 -3.63
C ASP A 253 1.07 3.29 -4.92
N TYR A 254 0.58 2.69 -6.01
CA TYR A 254 0.38 3.40 -7.26
C TYR A 254 -0.56 4.59 -7.02
N PRO A 255 -0.24 5.80 -7.51
CA PRO A 255 0.86 6.12 -8.42
C PRO A 255 2.13 6.66 -7.76
N CYS A 256 2.18 6.71 -6.43
CA CYS A 256 3.37 7.18 -5.69
C CYS A 256 4.61 6.33 -6.00
N SER A 257 4.44 5.05 -6.35
CA SER A 257 5.55 4.22 -6.86
C SER A 257 6.16 4.69 -8.19
N HIS A 258 5.46 5.52 -8.96
CA HIS A 258 5.86 5.94 -10.32
C HIS A 258 6.47 7.34 -10.36
N VAL A 259 6.77 7.93 -9.21
CA VAL A 259 7.56 9.16 -9.11
C VAL A 259 9.04 8.85 -8.99
N LEU A 260 9.89 9.76 -9.44
CA LEU A 260 11.34 9.66 -9.29
C LEU A 260 11.75 10.16 -7.91
N GLY A 261 12.46 9.33 -7.16
CA GLY A 261 12.77 9.67 -5.78
C GLY A 261 12.99 8.48 -4.87
N LYS A 262 12.97 8.75 -3.57
CA LYS A 262 13.13 7.75 -2.53
C LYS A 262 12.59 8.23 -1.18
N TYR A 263 11.86 7.38 -0.48
CA TYR A 263 11.57 7.54 0.94
C TYR A 263 12.81 7.15 1.74
N LEU A 264 13.31 8.06 2.57
CA LEU A 264 14.59 7.91 3.27
C LEU A 264 14.44 8.20 4.77
N ALA A 265 14.82 7.25 5.60
CA ALA A 265 14.94 7.42 7.04
C ALA A 265 16.07 8.42 7.39
N VAL A 266 15.77 9.42 8.21
CA VAL A 266 16.76 10.42 8.69
C VAL A 266 16.43 10.83 10.12
N GLY A 267 17.38 10.64 11.04
CA GLY A 267 17.16 10.93 12.46
C GLY A 267 16.02 10.09 13.04
N ASP A 268 15.07 10.71 13.74
CA ASP A 268 13.85 10.05 14.26
C ASP A 268 12.64 10.22 13.32
N SER A 269 12.90 10.47 12.03
CA SER A 269 11.86 10.72 11.02
C SER A 269 12.29 10.16 9.67
N PHE A 270 11.56 10.51 8.63
CA PHE A 270 11.91 10.28 7.24
C PHE A 270 11.66 11.54 6.42
N ILE A 271 12.26 11.58 5.23
CA ILE A 271 12.00 12.55 4.18
C ILE A 271 11.63 11.80 2.90
N VAL A 272 10.83 12.45 2.07
CA VAL A 272 10.58 11.99 0.70
C VAL A 272 11.48 12.82 -0.20
N LEU A 273 12.45 12.17 -0.83
CA LEU A 273 13.30 12.81 -1.83
C LEU A 273 12.62 12.70 -3.18
N GLU A 274 12.51 13.81 -3.90
CA GLU A 274 12.00 13.91 -5.25
C GLU A 274 13.12 14.29 -6.23
N GLU A 275 12.91 14.07 -7.53
CA GLU A 275 13.91 14.46 -8.56
C GLU A 275 14.30 15.94 -8.50
N SER A 276 13.41 16.81 -8.02
CA SER A 276 13.66 18.25 -7.90
C SER A 276 14.57 18.65 -6.73
N ASP A 277 14.81 17.75 -5.76
CA ASP A 277 15.63 18.04 -4.60
C ASP A 277 17.12 18.18 -4.95
N PRO A 278 17.86 19.11 -4.32
CA PRO A 278 19.27 19.38 -4.63
C PRO A 278 20.23 18.38 -3.96
N VAL A 279 19.88 17.10 -3.95
CA VAL A 279 20.64 16.02 -3.27
C VAL A 279 21.30 15.04 -4.24
N TRP A 280 21.02 15.20 -5.55
CA TRP A 280 21.45 14.29 -6.60
C TRP A 280 22.88 14.55 -7.10
N GLU A 281 23.53 15.60 -6.62
CA GLU A 281 24.94 15.90 -6.86
C GLU A 281 25.76 15.62 -5.60
N ALA A 282 26.40 14.44 -5.53
CA ALA A 282 27.32 14.11 -4.45
C ALA A 282 28.76 14.42 -4.85
N ALA A 283 29.62 14.72 -3.88
CA ALA A 283 31.04 15.04 -4.13
C ALA A 283 31.81 13.94 -4.90
N TYR A 284 31.30 12.70 -4.90
CA TYR A 284 31.91 11.54 -5.54
C TYR A 284 31.18 11.06 -6.81
N ALA A 285 29.95 11.51 -7.08
CA ALA A 285 29.17 11.07 -8.25
C ALA A 285 27.93 11.94 -8.48
N GLU A 286 27.50 12.00 -9.74
CA GLU A 286 26.13 12.36 -10.10
C GLU A 286 25.23 11.14 -9.83
N ILE A 287 24.14 11.35 -9.10
CA ILE A 287 23.19 10.31 -8.70
C ILE A 287 21.92 10.49 -9.52
N THR A 288 21.54 9.46 -10.26
CA THR A 288 20.28 9.46 -11.02
C THR A 288 19.20 8.77 -10.17
N PRO A 289 18.14 9.47 -9.73
CA PRO A 289 17.07 8.83 -8.97
C PRO A 289 16.32 7.84 -9.85
N ALA A 290 16.00 6.67 -9.28
CA ALA A 290 15.10 5.69 -9.87
C ALA A 290 13.64 6.01 -9.51
N LEU A 291 12.71 5.25 -10.09
CA LEU A 291 11.31 5.27 -9.63
C LEU A 291 11.25 4.75 -8.19
N VAL A 292 10.42 5.36 -7.34
CA VAL A 292 10.22 4.94 -5.95
C VAL A 292 9.87 3.45 -5.87
N GLY A 293 9.01 2.94 -6.77
CA GLY A 293 8.65 1.53 -6.84
C GLY A 293 9.83 0.60 -7.11
N MET A 294 10.83 1.06 -7.88
CA MET A 294 12.06 0.30 -8.12
C MET A 294 12.98 0.29 -6.89
N GLU A 295 13.10 1.41 -6.18
CA GLU A 295 13.81 1.46 -4.89
C GLU A 295 13.11 0.63 -3.81
N HIS A 296 11.78 0.65 -3.77
CA HIS A 296 10.95 -0.18 -2.91
C HIS A 296 11.17 -1.67 -3.19
N LEU A 297 11.05 -2.14 -4.43
CA LEU A 297 11.33 -3.53 -4.81
C LEU A 297 12.76 -3.96 -4.43
N ARG A 298 13.76 -3.09 -4.66
CA ARG A 298 15.14 -3.33 -4.23
C ARG A 298 15.24 -3.45 -2.71
N SER A 299 14.54 -2.60 -1.95
CA SER A 299 14.56 -2.66 -0.49
C SER A 299 13.95 -3.95 0.05
N LEU A 300 12.84 -4.42 -0.55
CA LEU A 300 12.19 -5.68 -0.21
C LEU A 300 13.09 -6.88 -0.57
N LYS A 301 13.79 -6.81 -1.71
CA LYS A 301 14.82 -7.80 -2.09
C LYS A 301 15.91 -7.88 -1.03
N TRP A 302 16.46 -6.75 -0.60
CA TRP A 302 17.52 -6.74 0.42
C TRP A 302 17.01 -7.23 1.78
N ALA A 303 15.75 -6.97 2.12
CA ALA A 303 15.14 -7.50 3.33
C ALA A 303 15.06 -9.04 3.30
N CYS A 304 14.46 -9.60 2.25
CA CYS A 304 14.35 -11.04 2.06
C CYS A 304 15.72 -11.71 1.99
N TRP A 305 16.67 -11.12 1.26
CA TRP A 305 18.02 -11.66 1.17
C TRP A 305 18.76 -11.62 2.51
N GLY A 306 18.67 -10.51 3.25
CA GLY A 306 19.30 -10.35 4.55
C GLY A 306 18.76 -11.30 5.63
N LEU A 307 17.51 -11.76 5.47
CA LEU A 307 16.88 -12.75 6.35
C LEU A 307 17.01 -14.19 5.84
N GLY A 308 17.59 -14.41 4.66
CA GLY A 308 17.69 -15.73 4.05
C GLY A 308 16.33 -16.33 3.68
N CYS A 309 15.37 -15.52 3.26
CA CYS A 309 14.07 -15.99 2.81
C CYS A 309 14.22 -16.94 1.61
N SER A 310 13.47 -18.04 1.61
CA SER A 310 13.39 -18.94 0.46
C SER A 310 12.52 -18.34 -0.66
N ASP A 311 12.64 -18.86 -1.87
CA ASP A 311 11.81 -18.46 -3.01
C ASP A 311 10.30 -18.58 -2.69
N ALA A 312 9.90 -19.63 -1.95
CA ALA A 312 8.52 -19.82 -1.53
C ALA A 312 8.04 -18.73 -0.54
N GLN A 313 8.93 -18.23 0.33
CA GLN A 313 8.57 -17.12 1.24
C GLN A 313 8.48 -15.79 0.49
N VAL A 314 9.33 -15.58 -0.51
CA VAL A 314 9.25 -14.43 -1.41
C VAL A 314 7.94 -14.49 -2.20
N GLU A 315 7.62 -15.63 -2.80
CA GLU A 315 6.35 -15.84 -3.52
C GLU A 315 5.14 -15.61 -2.62
N ALA A 316 5.20 -16.03 -1.35
CA ALA A 316 4.13 -15.77 -0.39
C ALA A 316 3.89 -14.27 -0.19
N ILE A 317 4.94 -13.45 -0.05
CA ILE A 317 4.83 -12.00 0.11
C ILE A 317 4.18 -11.35 -1.13
N PHE A 318 4.58 -11.79 -2.33
CA PHE A 318 4.08 -11.23 -3.58
C PHE A 318 2.71 -11.77 -4.02
N TRP A 319 2.28 -12.93 -3.54
CA TRP A 319 1.06 -13.58 -4.04
C TRP A 319 0.26 -14.31 -2.96
N ASP A 320 0.79 -15.37 -2.34
CA ASP A 320 -0.04 -16.29 -1.53
C ASP A 320 -0.67 -15.61 -0.30
N ASN A 321 0.04 -14.66 0.32
CA ASN A 321 -0.50 -13.91 1.44
C ASN A 321 -1.71 -13.09 1.01
N ALA A 322 -1.66 -12.46 -0.16
CA ALA A 322 -2.78 -11.73 -0.72
C ALA A 322 -3.94 -12.65 -1.10
N GLN A 323 -3.67 -13.86 -1.59
CA GLN A 323 -4.72 -14.85 -1.83
C GLN A 323 -5.42 -15.28 -0.54
N ARG A 324 -4.70 -15.39 0.59
CA ARG A 324 -5.33 -15.66 1.89
C ARG A 324 -6.22 -14.51 2.36
N VAL A 325 -5.83 -13.26 2.12
CA VAL A 325 -6.56 -12.07 2.58
C VAL A 325 -7.73 -11.71 1.66
N PHE A 326 -7.52 -11.74 0.34
CA PHE A 326 -8.44 -11.24 -0.67
C PHE A 326 -9.11 -12.34 -1.50
N GLY A 327 -8.60 -13.57 -1.49
CA GLY A 327 -8.97 -14.61 -2.46
C GLY A 327 -10.45 -14.96 -2.48
N ARG A 328 -11.18 -14.85 -1.35
CA ARG A 328 -12.63 -15.07 -1.31
C ARG A 328 -13.46 -13.99 -2.02
N PHE A 329 -12.86 -12.84 -2.31
CA PHE A 329 -13.46 -11.73 -3.03
C PHE A 329 -13.04 -11.70 -4.50
N LEU A 330 -12.03 -12.50 -4.88
CA LEU A 330 -11.63 -12.68 -6.27
C LEU A 330 -12.54 -13.74 -6.91
N SER A 331 -12.99 -13.49 -8.14
CA SER A 331 -13.72 -14.50 -8.90
C SER A 331 -12.81 -15.70 -9.16
N SER A 332 -13.36 -16.91 -9.06
CA SER A 332 -12.67 -18.19 -9.28
C SER A 332 -12.16 -18.41 -10.72
N GLY A 333 -12.10 -17.36 -11.55
CA GLY A 333 -11.57 -17.32 -12.91
C GLY A 333 -10.15 -16.74 -13.05
N ALA A 334 -9.56 -16.17 -11.99
CA ALA A 334 -8.15 -15.79 -11.98
C ALA A 334 -7.29 -17.06 -11.92
N GLY A 335 -7.03 -17.63 -13.09
CA GLY A 335 -6.54 -18.99 -13.30
C GLY A 335 -5.37 -19.43 -12.42
N VAL A 336 -5.55 -20.66 -11.91
CA VAL A 336 -4.51 -21.69 -11.77
C VAL A 336 -3.49 -21.62 -12.90
#